data_AF-A0A495IIV0-F1
#
_entry.id   AF-A0A495IIV0-F1
#
_cell.length_a   1.000
_cell.length_b   1.000
_cell.length_c   1.000
_cell.angle_alpha   90.00
_cell.angle_beta   90.00
_cell.angle_gamma   90.00
#
_symmetry.space_group_name_H-M   'P 1'
#
loop_
_entity.id
_entity.type
_entity.pdbx_description
1 polymer ?
#
loop_
_entity_poly.entity_id
_entity_poly.type
_entity_poly.pdbx_seq_one_letter_code
_entity_poly.pdbx_strand_id
1 'polypeptide(L)'
;MSRGVCTISSTSNGLRQDWLVCPFRALDTNLLEDAARRLFHVPESTELVLVPVPNLAEPDTLESFKAALSGGAVGVAYFQSKLGGEISVGATPRSPELNFDATMVLMNLEAGRLIASSYAIFEIQTMDFHGTYKKAVENLSAANHLHKNDFASTLMAHPEWLSEGVEGPNISNAFKRTFYQMMFKFQIGAHGQSAGCVLAIPEAVWDSWQRFLGKPDLTPMADGTFRLLGSPSNEPVPAWIYVFDLDPESGSTPDPVRLKKVIGTTAAALSHFALDVAPEAALAAGGNVDRLMDTIRGRLGRFVPELNEA
;
A
#
# COMPACT_ATOMS: atom_id res chain seq x y z
N MET A 1 -7.73 18.97 -12.96
CA MET A 1 -7.53 17.60 -13.48
C MET A 1 -6.14 17.15 -13.05
N SER A 2 -5.95 15.88 -12.69
CA SER A 2 -4.69 15.30 -12.17
C SER A 2 -4.01 14.33 -13.16
N ARG A 3 -4.36 14.42 -14.45
CA ARG A 3 -3.92 13.48 -15.50
C ARG A 3 -2.40 13.48 -15.62
N GLY A 4 -1.80 12.29 -15.61
CA GLY A 4 -0.35 12.09 -15.78
C GLY A 4 0.48 12.27 -14.50
N VAL A 5 -0.13 12.69 -13.39
CA VAL A 5 0.57 12.78 -12.10
C VAL A 5 0.55 11.40 -11.44
N CYS A 6 1.69 10.70 -11.50
CA CYS A 6 1.84 9.37 -10.88
C CYS A 6 2.64 9.40 -9.57
N THR A 7 3.50 10.41 -9.40
CA THR A 7 4.36 10.61 -8.24
C THR A 7 4.43 12.10 -7.90
N ILE A 8 4.50 12.45 -6.62
CA ILE A 8 4.77 13.81 -6.13
C ILE A 8 5.90 13.71 -5.11
N SER A 9 6.93 14.54 -5.23
CA SER A 9 7.99 14.64 -4.22
C SER A 9 7.66 15.74 -3.20
N SER A 10 7.83 15.49 -1.90
CA SER A 10 7.73 16.54 -0.88
C SER A 10 8.61 16.24 0.34
N THR A 11 8.86 17.26 1.18
CA THR A 11 9.57 17.13 2.47
C THR A 11 8.63 17.01 3.67
N SER A 12 7.37 16.62 3.44
CA SER A 12 6.30 16.67 4.45
C SER A 12 6.50 15.76 5.66
N ASN A 13 7.44 14.82 5.58
CA ASN A 13 7.84 13.92 6.67
C ASN A 13 9.29 14.15 7.12
N GLY A 14 9.81 15.37 6.94
CA GLY A 14 11.17 15.77 7.32
C GLY A 14 12.15 15.69 6.16
N LEU A 15 12.43 14.48 5.64
CA LEU A 15 13.25 14.29 4.45
C LEU A 15 12.41 14.36 3.17
N ARG A 16 13.06 14.62 2.03
CA ARG A 16 12.40 14.52 0.72
C ARG A 16 12.03 13.07 0.46
N GLN A 17 10.77 12.82 0.15
CA GLN A 17 10.25 11.50 -0.18
C GLN A 17 9.36 11.58 -1.43
N ASP A 18 9.31 10.48 -2.16
CA ASP A 18 8.45 10.32 -3.33
C ASP A 18 7.16 9.61 -2.93
N TRP A 19 6.06 10.31 -3.11
CA TRP A 19 4.72 9.82 -2.81
C TRP A 19 4.09 9.35 -4.11
N LEU A 20 3.86 8.05 -4.25
CA LEU A 20 3.02 7.55 -5.32
C LEU A 20 1.60 8.06 -5.09
N VAL A 21 0.97 8.60 -6.13
CA VAL A 21 -0.40 9.14 -6.08
C VAL A 21 -1.34 8.48 -7.09
N CYS A 22 -0.84 7.44 -7.78
CA CYS A 22 -1.57 6.66 -8.77
C CYS A 22 -1.39 5.17 -8.47
N PRO A 23 -2.46 4.41 -8.16
CA PRO A 23 -2.37 2.97 -7.88
C PRO A 23 -1.74 2.17 -9.03
N PHE A 24 -2.01 2.56 -10.29
CA PHE A 24 -1.42 1.91 -11.46
C PHE A 24 0.11 2.05 -11.56
N ARG A 25 0.72 3.01 -10.83
CA ARG A 25 2.17 3.15 -10.77
C ARG A 25 2.83 2.11 -9.86
N ALA A 26 2.09 1.61 -8.88
CA ALA A 26 2.51 0.61 -7.91
C ALA A 26 2.19 -0.83 -8.33
N LEU A 27 1.40 -0.99 -9.38
CA LEU A 27 1.04 -2.30 -9.90
C LEU A 27 2.21 -2.87 -10.71
N ASP A 28 2.93 -3.81 -10.09
CA ASP A 28 4.07 -4.49 -10.70
C ASP A 28 3.87 -6.01 -10.59
N THR A 29 4.10 -6.73 -11.69
CA THR A 29 3.90 -8.19 -11.74
C THR A 29 4.87 -8.93 -10.83
N ASN A 30 6.08 -8.41 -10.59
CA ASN A 30 7.04 -9.04 -9.69
C ASN A 30 6.59 -8.93 -8.23
N LEU A 31 5.92 -7.82 -7.85
CA LEU A 31 5.30 -7.72 -6.52
C LEU A 31 4.18 -8.74 -6.32
N LEU A 32 3.34 -8.94 -7.34
CA LEU A 32 2.29 -9.96 -7.30
C LEU A 32 2.89 -11.38 -7.25
N GLU A 33 3.97 -11.63 -7.99
CA GLU A 33 4.67 -12.91 -7.97
C GLU A 33 5.29 -13.19 -6.59
N ASP A 34 6.02 -12.24 -5.98
CA ASP A 34 6.58 -12.41 -4.63
C ASP A 34 5.46 -12.68 -3.61
N ALA A 35 4.36 -11.93 -3.71
CA ALA A 35 3.19 -12.12 -2.85
C ALA A 35 2.55 -13.51 -3.02
N ALA A 36 2.35 -13.97 -4.27
CA ALA A 36 1.81 -15.29 -4.55
C ALA A 36 2.73 -16.39 -3.99
N ARG A 37 4.04 -16.29 -4.21
CA ARG A 37 5.01 -17.25 -3.64
C ARG A 37 4.94 -17.28 -2.13
N ARG A 38 4.89 -16.12 -1.48
CA ARG A 38 4.87 -16.03 -0.02
C ARG A 38 3.59 -16.58 0.59
N LEU A 39 2.44 -16.15 0.07
CA LEU A 39 1.14 -16.50 0.63
C LEU A 39 0.82 -17.98 0.38
N PHE A 40 1.10 -18.50 -0.82
CA PHE A 40 0.85 -19.92 -1.13
C PHE A 40 2.04 -20.84 -0.78
N HIS A 41 3.07 -20.32 -0.11
CA HIS A 41 4.27 -21.06 0.28
C HIS A 41 4.96 -21.79 -0.87
N VAL A 42 5.06 -21.15 -2.04
CA VAL A 42 5.71 -21.68 -3.23
C VAL A 42 7.23 -21.54 -3.09
N PRO A 43 8.01 -22.63 -3.11
CA PRO A 43 9.47 -22.57 -3.06
C PRO A 43 10.06 -21.82 -4.26
N GLU A 44 11.21 -21.16 -4.09
CA GLU A 44 11.93 -20.51 -5.19
C GLU A 44 12.34 -21.49 -6.30
N SER A 45 12.60 -22.75 -5.94
CA SER A 45 12.93 -23.81 -6.91
C SER A 45 11.74 -24.27 -7.75
N THR A 46 10.52 -23.88 -7.39
CA THR A 46 9.30 -24.28 -8.07
C THR A 46 8.86 -23.18 -9.02
N GLU A 47 8.58 -23.56 -10.27
CA GLU A 47 8.01 -22.65 -11.26
C GLU A 47 6.63 -22.16 -10.78
N LEU A 48 6.43 -20.84 -10.77
CA LEU A 48 5.15 -20.21 -10.51
C LEU A 48 4.66 -19.60 -11.82
N VAL A 49 3.48 -20.02 -12.27
CA VAL A 49 2.81 -19.42 -13.42
C VAL A 49 1.69 -18.52 -12.90
N LEU A 50 1.92 -17.21 -12.97
CA LEU A 50 0.94 -16.19 -12.60
C LEU A 50 0.26 -15.66 -13.86
N VAL A 51 -1.07 -15.74 -13.92
CA VAL A 51 -1.84 -15.35 -15.12
C VAL A 51 -3.05 -14.47 -14.76
N PRO A 52 -3.28 -13.36 -15.47
CA PRO A 52 -4.52 -12.61 -15.33
C PRO A 52 -5.71 -13.45 -15.79
N VAL A 53 -6.81 -13.46 -15.04
CA VAL A 53 -7.99 -14.29 -15.34
C VAL A 53 -8.53 -14.09 -16.77
N PRO A 54 -8.62 -12.87 -17.34
CA PRO A 54 -9.11 -12.71 -18.71
C PRO A 54 -8.30 -13.48 -19.77
N ASN A 55 -6.99 -13.65 -19.54
CA ASN A 55 -6.13 -14.35 -20.49
C ASN A 55 -6.45 -15.85 -20.56
N LEU A 56 -7.07 -16.42 -19.53
CA LEU A 56 -7.51 -17.82 -19.54
C LEU A 56 -8.70 -18.08 -20.49
N ALA A 57 -9.32 -17.02 -21.04
CA ALA A 57 -10.31 -17.16 -22.11
C ALA A 57 -9.66 -17.51 -23.47
N GLU A 58 -8.37 -17.26 -23.62
CA GLU A 58 -7.61 -17.59 -24.84
C GLU A 58 -7.21 -19.07 -24.80
N PRO A 59 -7.57 -19.89 -25.82
CA PRO A 59 -7.30 -21.33 -25.82
C PRO A 59 -5.82 -21.67 -25.64
N ASP A 60 -4.93 -20.96 -26.32
CA ASP A 60 -3.47 -21.23 -26.27
C ASP A 60 -2.90 -20.94 -24.88
N THR A 61 -3.35 -19.84 -24.25
CA THR A 61 -2.96 -19.48 -22.88
C THR A 61 -3.50 -20.50 -21.88
N LEU A 62 -4.77 -20.91 -22.02
CA LEU A 62 -5.38 -21.92 -21.14
C LEU A 62 -4.67 -23.27 -21.23
N GLU A 63 -4.37 -23.75 -22.43
CA GLU A 63 -3.68 -25.04 -22.62
C GLU A 63 -2.23 -24.96 -22.14
N SER A 64 -1.53 -23.84 -22.36
CA SER A 64 -0.19 -23.62 -21.81
C SER A 64 -0.19 -23.63 -20.28
N PHE A 65 -1.19 -22.99 -19.66
CA PHE A 65 -1.35 -22.98 -18.20
C PHE A 65 -1.61 -24.39 -17.64
N LYS A 66 -2.49 -25.17 -18.27
CA LYS A 66 -2.74 -26.57 -17.88
C LYS A 66 -1.51 -27.46 -18.08
N ALA A 67 -0.76 -27.24 -19.16
CA ALA A 67 0.48 -27.99 -19.43
C ALA A 67 1.53 -27.72 -18.34
N ALA A 68 1.68 -26.45 -17.92
CA ALA A 68 2.59 -26.08 -16.83
C ALA A 68 2.18 -26.75 -15.51
N LEU A 69 0.89 -26.70 -15.15
CA LEU A 69 0.37 -27.41 -13.96
C LEU A 69 0.63 -28.91 -14.02
N SER A 70 0.43 -29.54 -15.19
CA SER A 70 0.72 -30.97 -15.40
C SER A 70 2.22 -31.27 -15.27
N GLY A 71 3.08 -30.30 -15.58
CA GLY A 71 4.53 -30.36 -15.43
C GLY A 71 5.03 -30.13 -14.00
N GLY A 72 4.14 -29.85 -13.04
CA GLY A 72 4.48 -29.64 -11.64
C GLY A 72 4.71 -28.18 -11.25
N ALA A 73 4.43 -27.22 -12.14
CA ALA A 73 4.40 -25.81 -11.78
C ALA A 73 3.21 -25.50 -10.84
N VAL A 74 3.35 -24.45 -10.04
CA VAL A 74 2.24 -23.89 -9.27
C VAL A 74 1.55 -22.83 -10.13
N GLY A 75 0.25 -22.97 -10.34
CA GLY A 75 -0.54 -22.03 -11.14
C GLY A 75 -1.37 -21.11 -10.26
N VAL A 76 -1.25 -19.80 -10.49
CA VAL A 76 -2.06 -18.79 -9.81
C VAL A 76 -2.75 -17.92 -10.85
N ALA A 77 -4.08 -17.84 -10.77
CA ALA A 77 -4.86 -16.91 -11.57
C ALA A 77 -5.23 -15.69 -10.72
N TYR A 78 -5.20 -14.48 -11.26
CA TYR A 78 -5.53 -13.29 -10.47
C TYR A 78 -6.55 -12.35 -11.13
N PHE A 79 -7.36 -11.75 -10.27
CA PHE A 79 -8.36 -10.73 -10.56
C PHE A 79 -7.81 -9.35 -10.17
N GLN A 80 -8.11 -8.33 -10.97
CA GLN A 80 -7.82 -6.94 -10.67
C GLN A 80 -8.77 -6.02 -11.47
N SER A 81 -8.95 -4.76 -11.06
CA SER A 81 -9.92 -3.83 -11.68
C SER A 81 -9.91 -3.79 -13.22
N LYS A 82 -8.73 -3.77 -13.86
CA LYS A 82 -8.60 -3.82 -15.32
C LYS A 82 -8.40 -5.22 -15.91
N LEU A 83 -8.22 -6.23 -15.07
CA LEU A 83 -7.88 -7.60 -15.42
C LEU A 83 -8.85 -8.57 -14.73
N GLY A 84 -10.09 -8.61 -15.21
CA GLY A 84 -11.13 -9.52 -14.69
C GLY A 84 -12.08 -8.90 -13.66
N GLY A 85 -11.83 -7.66 -13.24
CA GLY A 85 -12.62 -6.96 -12.23
C GLY A 85 -12.14 -7.27 -10.81
N GLU A 86 -12.48 -6.39 -9.86
CA GLU A 86 -12.22 -6.63 -8.44
C GLU A 86 -13.23 -7.64 -7.88
N ILE A 87 -12.79 -8.42 -6.90
CA ILE A 87 -13.66 -9.32 -6.13
C ILE A 87 -14.12 -8.59 -4.86
N SER A 88 -15.39 -8.75 -4.51
CA SER A 88 -15.98 -8.15 -3.33
C SER A 88 -16.63 -9.18 -2.41
N VAL A 89 -16.69 -8.83 -1.12
CA VAL A 89 -17.54 -9.48 -0.13
C VAL A 89 -18.72 -8.55 0.14
N GLY A 90 -19.93 -9.03 -0.13
CA GLY A 90 -21.15 -8.24 0.02
C GLY A 90 -21.45 -7.84 1.48
N ALA A 91 -22.10 -6.69 1.63
CA ALA A 91 -22.54 -6.21 2.95
C ALA A 91 -23.57 -7.14 3.60
N THR A 92 -23.55 -7.19 4.92
CA THR A 92 -24.56 -7.86 5.74
C THR A 92 -25.08 -6.88 6.80
N PRO A 93 -26.12 -7.22 7.59
CA PRO A 93 -26.51 -6.39 8.74
C PRO A 93 -25.41 -6.19 9.79
N ARG A 94 -24.33 -6.99 9.74
CA ARG A 94 -23.23 -6.98 10.73
C ARG A 94 -21.84 -6.72 10.12
N SER A 95 -21.75 -6.46 8.82
CA SER A 95 -20.47 -6.21 8.14
C SER A 95 -20.65 -5.32 6.91
N PRO A 96 -19.70 -4.40 6.64
CA PRO A 96 -19.73 -3.60 5.43
C PRO A 96 -19.40 -4.45 4.19
N GLU A 97 -19.68 -3.92 3.01
CA GLU A 97 -19.12 -4.42 1.76
C GLU A 97 -17.62 -4.06 1.69
N LEU A 98 -16.81 -4.98 1.17
CA LEU A 98 -15.37 -4.79 0.97
C LEU A 98 -14.97 -5.27 -0.42
N ASN A 99 -14.17 -4.48 -1.12
CA ASN A 99 -13.56 -4.85 -2.40
C ASN A 99 -12.07 -5.11 -2.18
N PHE A 100 -11.49 -6.00 -2.99
CA PHE A 100 -10.06 -6.29 -2.98
C PHE A 100 -9.40 -5.79 -4.26
N ASP A 101 -8.31 -5.02 -4.13
CA ASP A 101 -7.61 -4.44 -5.29
C ASP A 101 -7.13 -5.52 -6.26
N ALA A 102 -6.55 -6.59 -5.70
CA ALA A 102 -6.26 -7.82 -6.41
C ALA A 102 -6.61 -9.06 -5.56
N THR A 103 -7.15 -10.08 -6.21
CA THR A 103 -7.41 -11.40 -5.60
C THR A 103 -6.71 -12.46 -6.41
N MET A 104 -5.83 -13.21 -5.77
CA MET A 104 -5.08 -14.33 -6.36
C MET A 104 -5.76 -15.65 -5.98
N VAL A 105 -5.84 -16.59 -6.91
CA VAL A 105 -6.49 -17.88 -6.72
C VAL A 105 -5.50 -18.96 -7.09
N LEU A 106 -5.21 -19.84 -6.14
CA LEU A 106 -4.42 -21.03 -6.39
C LEU A 106 -5.25 -22.00 -7.23
N MET A 107 -4.69 -22.42 -8.37
CA MET A 107 -5.34 -23.28 -9.34
C MET A 107 -4.67 -24.64 -9.35
N ASN A 108 -5.47 -25.68 -9.17
CA ASN A 108 -5.06 -27.08 -9.33
C ASN A 108 -5.63 -27.67 -10.60
N LEU A 109 -4.99 -28.72 -11.11
CA LEU A 109 -5.49 -29.51 -12.23
C LEU A 109 -5.92 -30.89 -11.73
N GLU A 110 -7.21 -31.18 -11.81
CA GLU A 110 -7.78 -32.47 -11.41
C GLU A 110 -8.56 -33.07 -12.59
N ALA A 111 -8.18 -34.28 -13.01
CA ALA A 111 -8.79 -34.97 -14.16
C ALA A 111 -8.93 -34.09 -15.43
N GLY A 112 -7.92 -33.24 -15.69
CA GLY A 112 -7.89 -32.33 -16.84
C GLY A 112 -8.74 -31.05 -16.68
N ARG A 113 -9.32 -30.81 -15.51
CA ARG A 113 -10.12 -29.63 -15.19
C ARG A 113 -9.40 -28.73 -14.18
N LEU A 114 -9.49 -27.43 -14.40
CA LEU A 114 -8.97 -26.45 -13.45
C LEU A 114 -9.93 -26.33 -12.25
N ILE A 115 -9.38 -26.37 -11.05
CA ILE A 115 -10.10 -26.22 -9.78
C ILE A 115 -9.43 -25.11 -8.97
N ALA A 116 -10.23 -24.17 -8.48
CA ALA A 116 -9.78 -23.16 -7.52
C ALA A 116 -9.72 -23.76 -6.11
N SER A 117 -8.56 -23.75 -5.47
CA SER A 117 -8.38 -24.40 -4.16
C SER A 117 -8.40 -23.43 -2.97
N SER A 118 -7.70 -22.32 -3.09
CA SER A 118 -7.57 -21.29 -2.05
C SER A 118 -7.34 -19.93 -2.70
N TYR A 119 -7.52 -18.86 -1.92
CA TYR A 119 -7.35 -17.49 -2.41
C TYR A 119 -6.42 -16.67 -1.53
N ALA A 120 -5.84 -15.62 -2.09
CA ALA A 120 -5.00 -14.66 -1.40
C ALA A 120 -5.44 -13.25 -1.80
N ILE A 121 -5.28 -12.30 -0.87
CA ILE A 121 -5.66 -10.90 -1.06
C ILE A 121 -4.40 -10.07 -1.21
N PHE A 122 -4.40 -9.14 -2.17
CA PHE A 122 -3.33 -8.17 -2.36
C PHE A 122 -3.91 -6.77 -2.49
N GLU A 123 -3.57 -5.91 -1.54
CA GLU A 123 -4.04 -4.53 -1.41
C GLU A 123 -2.90 -3.57 -1.73
N ILE A 124 -3.20 -2.47 -2.43
CA ILE A 124 -2.24 -1.41 -2.75
C ILE A 124 -2.75 -0.11 -2.18
N GLN A 125 -1.98 0.49 -1.28
CA GLN A 125 -2.27 1.84 -0.81
C GLN A 125 -1.16 2.81 -1.23
N THR A 126 -1.53 3.80 -2.04
CA THR A 126 -0.67 4.95 -2.39
C THR A 126 -0.98 6.14 -1.48
N MET A 127 -0.79 7.38 -1.93
CA MET A 127 -1.08 8.59 -1.15
C MET A 127 -2.08 9.51 -1.87
N ASP A 128 -3.02 10.08 -1.12
CA ASP A 128 -3.80 11.26 -1.56
C ASP A 128 -3.16 12.55 -1.00
N PHE A 129 -3.37 13.68 -1.67
CA PHE A 129 -2.87 14.98 -1.24
C PHE A 129 -4.01 15.96 -1.00
N HIS A 130 -3.71 17.01 -0.24
CA HIS A 130 -4.57 18.17 -0.12
C HIS A 130 -4.60 18.99 -1.43
N GLY A 131 -5.62 19.84 -1.54
CA GLY A 131 -5.71 20.79 -2.66
C GLY A 131 -5.94 20.16 -4.02
N THR A 132 -5.28 20.71 -5.03
CA THR A 132 -5.40 20.26 -6.42
C THR A 132 -4.11 20.46 -7.21
N TYR A 133 -3.75 19.50 -8.07
CA TYR A 133 -2.59 19.61 -8.96
C TYR A 133 -2.89 20.40 -10.25
N LYS A 134 -4.09 21.01 -10.35
CA LYS A 134 -4.62 21.55 -11.60
C LYS A 134 -3.65 22.54 -12.26
N LYS A 135 -3.11 23.49 -11.48
CA LYS A 135 -2.22 24.54 -11.99
C LYS A 135 -0.90 23.98 -12.50
N ALA A 136 -0.24 23.13 -11.70
CA ALA A 136 0.96 22.43 -12.14
C ALA A 136 0.71 21.63 -13.44
N VAL A 137 -0.39 20.87 -13.53
CA VAL A 137 -0.74 20.12 -14.74
C VAL A 137 -1.02 21.03 -15.94
N GLU A 138 -1.69 22.16 -15.74
CA GLU A 138 -1.95 23.15 -16.80
C GLU A 138 -0.64 23.78 -17.31
N ASN A 139 0.25 24.16 -16.40
CA ASN A 139 1.58 24.71 -16.74
C ASN A 139 2.40 23.69 -17.53
N LEU A 140 2.47 22.43 -17.07
CA LEU A 140 3.20 21.36 -17.77
C LEU A 140 2.60 21.03 -19.13
N SER A 141 1.27 21.03 -19.24
CA SER A 141 0.57 20.77 -20.50
C SER A 141 0.83 21.90 -21.51
N ALA A 142 0.78 23.15 -21.05
CA ALA A 142 1.09 24.33 -21.88
C ALA A 142 2.56 24.34 -22.31
N ALA A 143 3.49 24.06 -21.37
CA ALA A 143 4.91 23.98 -21.66
C ALA A 143 5.23 22.84 -22.65
N ASN A 144 4.65 21.65 -22.50
CA ASN A 144 4.82 20.56 -23.45
C ASN A 144 4.25 20.88 -24.84
N HIS A 145 3.18 21.68 -24.90
CA HIS A 145 2.62 22.15 -26.17
C HIS A 145 3.52 23.19 -26.86
N LEU A 146 4.01 24.19 -26.12
CA LEU A 146 4.80 25.31 -26.64
C LEU A 146 6.27 24.94 -26.90
N HIS A 147 6.85 24.07 -26.08
CA HIS A 147 8.26 23.69 -26.06
C HIS A 147 8.44 22.20 -26.37
N LYS A 148 7.68 21.65 -27.34
CA LYS A 148 7.62 20.20 -27.56
C LYS A 148 8.99 19.53 -27.80
N ASN A 149 9.92 20.22 -28.45
CA ASN A 149 11.24 19.66 -28.81
C ASN A 149 12.29 19.85 -27.70
N ASP A 150 12.07 20.79 -26.80
CA ASP A 150 12.98 21.23 -25.73
C ASP A 150 12.34 21.13 -24.34
N PHE A 151 11.22 20.42 -24.22
CA PHE A 151 10.37 20.40 -23.02
C PHE A 151 11.13 20.07 -21.75
N ALA A 152 11.99 19.04 -21.81
CA ALA A 152 12.79 18.62 -20.66
C ALA A 152 13.76 19.72 -20.20
N SER A 153 14.49 20.35 -21.12
CA SER A 153 15.40 21.46 -20.80
C SER A 153 14.66 22.68 -20.28
N THR A 154 13.51 23.02 -20.87
CA THR A 154 12.67 24.14 -20.44
C THR A 154 12.11 23.91 -19.04
N LEU A 155 11.67 22.68 -18.75
CA LEU A 155 11.17 22.31 -17.43
C LEU A 155 12.26 22.41 -16.35
N MET A 156 13.50 22.00 -16.66
CA MET A 156 14.62 22.15 -15.72
C MET A 156 14.97 23.61 -15.44
N ALA A 157 14.75 24.51 -16.40
CA ALA A 157 14.94 25.96 -16.23
C ALA A 157 13.81 26.63 -15.43
N HIS A 158 12.62 26.00 -15.37
CA HIS A 158 11.42 26.52 -14.72
C HIS A 158 10.80 25.51 -13.71
N PRO A 159 11.55 25.11 -12.66
CA PRO A 159 11.08 24.12 -11.69
C PRO A 159 9.82 24.57 -10.92
N GLU A 160 9.54 25.88 -10.84
CA GLU A 160 8.36 26.42 -10.20
C GLU A 160 7.05 25.90 -10.81
N TRP A 161 7.04 25.61 -12.12
CA TRP A 161 5.86 25.10 -12.83
C TRP A 161 5.39 23.74 -12.29
N LEU A 162 6.31 22.93 -11.75
CA LEU A 162 6.01 21.62 -11.16
C LEU A 162 5.28 21.73 -9.81
N SER A 163 5.44 22.85 -9.11
CA SER A 163 5.02 23.01 -7.72
C SER A 163 3.78 23.89 -7.53
N GLU A 164 3.32 24.59 -8.58
CA GLU A 164 2.29 25.61 -8.42
C GLU A 164 0.97 25.01 -7.91
N GLY A 165 0.59 25.39 -6.68
CA GLY A 165 -0.62 24.93 -6.01
C GLY A 165 -0.58 23.49 -5.51
N VAL A 166 0.58 22.83 -5.59
CA VAL A 166 0.77 21.50 -5.01
C VAL A 166 0.93 21.62 -3.50
N GLU A 167 0.04 20.98 -2.75
CA GLU A 167 0.06 20.97 -1.29
C GLU A 167 0.72 19.70 -0.74
N GLY A 168 0.60 19.46 0.56
CA GLY A 168 1.17 18.28 1.22
C GLY A 168 0.32 17.00 1.08
N PRO A 169 0.93 15.82 1.35
CA PRO A 169 0.23 14.54 1.41
C PRO A 169 -0.74 14.50 2.58
N ASN A 170 -1.87 13.84 2.39
CA ASN A 170 -2.94 13.69 3.37
C ASN A 170 -2.70 12.47 4.28
N ILE A 171 -1.55 12.48 4.95
CA ILE A 171 -0.99 11.32 5.66
C ILE A 171 -2.00 10.70 6.66
N SER A 172 -2.61 11.53 7.50
CA SER A 172 -3.54 11.02 8.54
C SER A 172 -4.79 10.39 7.95
N ASN A 173 -5.32 10.93 6.86
CA ASN A 173 -6.50 10.38 6.19
C ASN A 173 -6.18 9.03 5.53
N ALA A 174 -5.05 8.96 4.82
CA ALA A 174 -4.56 7.71 4.24
C ALA A 174 -4.41 6.65 5.33
N PHE A 175 -3.72 6.96 6.43
CA PHE A 175 -3.57 6.02 7.56
C PHE A 175 -4.93 5.55 8.10
N LYS A 176 -5.85 6.47 8.43
CA LYS A 176 -7.15 6.11 9.05
C LYS A 176 -7.98 5.17 8.16
N ARG A 177 -8.09 5.47 6.86
CA ARG A 177 -8.86 4.63 5.93
C ARG A 177 -8.22 3.26 5.78
N THR A 178 -6.92 3.22 5.51
CA THR A 178 -6.22 1.97 5.24
C THR A 178 -6.12 1.13 6.51
N PHE A 179 -5.85 1.72 7.66
CA PHE A 179 -5.83 1.03 8.95
C PHE A 179 -7.12 0.24 9.17
N TYR A 180 -8.29 0.90 9.07
CA TYR A 180 -9.57 0.21 9.24
C TYR A 180 -9.76 -0.92 8.22
N GLN A 181 -9.52 -0.65 6.94
CA GLN A 181 -9.64 -1.65 5.89
C GLN A 181 -8.75 -2.86 6.15
N MET A 182 -7.49 -2.64 6.53
CA MET A 182 -6.54 -3.71 6.75
C MET A 182 -6.83 -4.52 8.01
N MET A 183 -7.36 -3.92 9.07
CA MET A 183 -7.80 -4.71 10.25
C MET A 183 -8.89 -5.70 9.88
N PHE A 184 -9.81 -5.30 9.02
CA PHE A 184 -10.85 -6.20 8.53
C PHE A 184 -10.29 -7.23 7.53
N LYS A 185 -9.54 -6.77 6.52
CA LYS A 185 -9.03 -7.63 5.44
C LYS A 185 -7.98 -8.63 5.91
N PHE A 186 -7.18 -8.30 6.93
CA PHE A 186 -6.26 -9.26 7.56
C PHE A 186 -7.00 -10.37 8.32
N GLN A 187 -8.16 -10.08 8.92
CA GLN A 187 -9.00 -11.11 9.53
C GLN A 187 -9.64 -12.02 8.47
N ILE A 188 -10.06 -11.46 7.34
CA ILE A 188 -10.51 -12.26 6.18
C ILE A 188 -9.36 -13.12 5.64
N GLY A 189 -8.15 -12.55 5.52
CA GLY A 189 -6.95 -13.26 5.11
C GLY A 189 -6.54 -14.40 6.05
N ALA A 190 -6.99 -14.38 7.30
CA ALA A 190 -6.76 -15.45 8.26
C ALA A 190 -7.79 -16.59 8.18
N HIS A 191 -8.81 -16.48 7.33
CA HIS A 191 -9.82 -17.51 7.13
C HIS A 191 -9.21 -18.79 6.54
N GLY A 192 -9.70 -19.97 6.91
CA GLY A 192 -9.07 -21.25 6.53
C GLY A 192 -9.00 -21.60 5.04
N GLN A 193 -9.73 -20.87 4.18
CA GLN A 193 -9.61 -20.97 2.71
C GLN A 193 -8.73 -19.87 2.09
N SER A 194 -8.32 -18.90 2.89
CA SER A 194 -7.39 -17.86 2.48
C SER A 194 -5.96 -18.27 2.82
N ALA A 195 -5.04 -18.03 1.90
CA ALA A 195 -3.61 -18.19 2.09
C ALA A 195 -2.98 -16.95 2.77
N GLY A 196 -3.76 -15.89 2.96
CA GLY A 196 -3.33 -14.66 3.61
C GLY A 196 -3.62 -13.40 2.82
N CYS A 197 -3.12 -12.28 3.34
CA CYS A 197 -3.36 -10.94 2.81
C CYS A 197 -2.08 -10.09 2.85
N VAL A 198 -1.80 -9.39 1.76
CA VAL A 198 -0.67 -8.45 1.63
C VAL A 198 -1.22 -7.03 1.50
N LEU A 199 -0.62 -6.08 2.23
CA LEU A 199 -0.72 -4.65 1.98
C LEU A 199 0.60 -4.16 1.38
N ALA A 200 0.59 -3.74 0.13
CA ALA A 200 1.71 -3.07 -0.53
C ALA A 200 1.58 -1.55 -0.36
N ILE A 201 2.61 -0.93 0.23
CA ILE A 201 2.71 0.51 0.44
C ILE A 201 4.09 1.04 0.07
N PRO A 202 4.20 2.26 -0.48
CA PRO A 202 5.48 2.93 -0.67
C PRO A 202 6.23 3.17 0.65
N GLU A 203 7.55 3.24 0.61
CA GLU A 203 8.41 3.55 1.76
C GLU A 203 8.03 4.88 2.41
N ALA A 204 7.73 5.92 1.61
CA ALA A 204 7.23 7.20 2.11
C ALA A 204 5.96 7.06 2.97
N VAL A 205 5.03 6.17 2.58
CA VAL A 205 3.80 5.91 3.33
C VAL A 205 4.12 5.19 4.62
N TRP A 206 4.93 4.12 4.56
CA TRP A 206 5.37 3.38 5.76
C TRP A 206 6.08 4.27 6.78
N ASP A 207 7.00 5.11 6.33
CA ASP A 207 7.76 6.02 7.20
C ASP A 207 6.84 7.06 7.85
N SER A 208 5.83 7.55 7.12
CA SER A 208 4.84 8.48 7.65
C SER A 208 3.94 7.83 8.71
N TRP A 209 3.75 6.51 8.63
CA TRP A 209 2.90 5.75 9.55
C TRP A 209 3.59 5.42 10.87
N GLN A 210 4.92 5.54 10.98
CA GLN A 210 5.65 5.21 12.21
C GLN A 210 5.08 5.94 13.43
N ARG A 211 4.74 7.22 13.31
CA ARG A 211 4.15 7.99 14.43
C ARG A 211 2.75 7.53 14.82
N PHE A 212 1.98 7.02 13.86
CA PHE A 212 0.64 6.47 14.12
C PHE A 212 0.68 5.09 14.77
N LEU A 213 1.83 4.42 14.74
CA LEU A 213 2.05 3.10 15.32
C LEU A 213 2.91 3.14 16.60
N GLY A 214 3.22 4.33 17.12
CA GLY A 214 4.08 4.46 18.30
C GLY A 214 5.56 4.16 18.03
N LYS A 215 5.97 4.21 16.75
CA LYS A 215 7.32 3.93 16.24
C LYS A 215 7.82 2.55 16.70
N PRO A 216 7.16 1.46 16.25
CA PRO A 216 7.49 0.13 16.71
C PRO A 216 8.85 -0.33 16.17
N ASP A 217 9.56 -1.09 16.99
CA ASP A 217 10.74 -1.82 16.52
C ASP A 217 10.30 -3.07 15.74
N LEU A 218 10.96 -3.32 14.60
CA LEU A 218 10.74 -4.50 13.79
C LEU A 218 11.71 -5.61 14.20
N THR A 219 11.20 -6.81 14.45
CA THR A 219 12.04 -7.98 14.75
C THR A 219 12.51 -8.62 13.44
N PRO A 220 13.82 -8.66 13.14
CA PRO A 220 14.32 -9.33 11.95
C PRO A 220 14.21 -10.85 12.08
N MET A 221 13.96 -11.51 10.95
CA MET A 221 13.85 -12.98 10.84
C MET A 221 14.99 -13.54 9.98
N ALA A 222 15.29 -14.82 10.13
CA ALA A 222 16.38 -15.49 9.40
C ALA A 222 16.15 -15.56 7.88
N ASP A 223 14.90 -15.45 7.43
CA ASP A 223 14.49 -15.45 6.02
C ASP A 223 14.58 -14.05 5.36
N GLY A 224 15.18 -13.07 6.03
CA GLY A 224 15.28 -11.68 5.55
C GLY A 224 14.01 -10.86 5.71
N THR A 225 12.94 -11.43 6.27
CA THR A 225 11.70 -10.70 6.59
C THR A 225 11.76 -10.07 7.98
N PHE A 226 10.75 -9.28 8.31
CA PHE A 226 10.55 -8.67 9.62
C PHE A 226 9.24 -9.13 10.25
N ARG A 227 9.10 -8.95 11.57
CA ARG A 227 7.85 -9.15 12.31
C ARG A 227 7.47 -7.91 13.10
N LEU A 228 6.18 -7.59 13.09
CA LEU A 228 5.53 -6.56 13.87
C LEU A 228 4.44 -7.23 14.74
N LEU A 229 4.81 -7.74 15.91
CA LEU A 229 3.92 -8.53 16.76
C LEU A 229 3.79 -8.02 18.21
N GLY A 230 4.53 -6.97 18.60
CA GLY A 230 4.54 -6.45 19.97
C GLY A 230 5.33 -7.31 20.96
N SER A 231 5.42 -8.61 20.73
CA SER A 231 6.31 -9.53 21.44
C SER A 231 6.83 -10.60 20.48
N PRO A 232 8.04 -11.16 20.72
CA PRO A 232 8.53 -12.28 19.93
C PRO A 232 7.53 -13.44 19.95
N SER A 233 7.01 -13.80 18.79
CA SER A 233 6.09 -14.91 18.62
C SER A 233 6.47 -15.67 17.36
N ASN A 234 6.38 -16.99 17.43
CA ASN A 234 6.58 -17.90 16.30
C ASN A 234 5.26 -18.25 15.61
N GLU A 235 4.16 -17.57 15.97
CA GLU A 235 2.87 -17.82 15.34
C GLU A 235 2.92 -17.50 13.84
N PRO A 236 2.31 -18.35 12.99
CA PRO A 236 2.13 -18.04 11.58
C PRO A 236 1.38 -16.72 11.42
N VAL A 237 1.92 -15.84 10.57
CA VAL A 237 1.33 -14.53 10.27
C VAL A 237 0.59 -14.60 8.94
N PRO A 238 -0.76 -14.53 8.93
CA PRO A 238 -1.54 -14.55 7.69
C PRO A 238 -1.52 -13.19 6.98
N ALA A 239 -0.92 -12.17 7.58
CA ALA A 239 -0.92 -10.80 7.10
C ALA A 239 0.50 -10.27 6.91
N TRP A 240 0.72 -9.60 5.78
CA TRP A 240 2.01 -9.07 5.39
C TRP A 240 1.89 -7.61 4.93
N ILE A 241 2.90 -6.81 5.25
CA ILE A 241 3.07 -5.46 4.74
C ILE A 241 4.32 -5.46 3.86
N TYR A 242 4.14 -5.12 2.59
CA TYR A 242 5.19 -5.00 1.59
C TYR A 242 5.52 -3.52 1.46
N VAL A 243 6.69 -3.15 1.94
CA VAL A 243 7.21 -1.79 1.79
C VAL A 243 8.08 -1.78 0.54
N PHE A 244 7.70 -0.99 -0.46
CA PHE A 244 8.42 -0.89 -1.72
C PHE A 244 8.80 0.56 -2.02
N ASP A 245 9.70 0.74 -2.98
CA ASP A 245 10.02 2.05 -3.53
C ASP A 245 10.25 1.94 -5.04
N LEU A 246 10.42 3.06 -5.73
CA LEU A 246 10.89 3.09 -7.10
C LEU A 246 12.41 2.98 -7.14
N ASP A 247 12.97 2.31 -8.15
CA ASP A 247 14.42 2.22 -8.34
C ASP A 247 14.90 3.23 -9.39
N PRO A 248 15.24 4.48 -9.01
CA PRO A 248 15.70 5.48 -9.96
C PRO A 248 17.11 5.16 -10.53
N GLU A 249 17.82 4.19 -9.95
CA GLU A 249 19.16 3.79 -10.38
C GLU A 249 19.13 2.67 -11.42
N SER A 250 17.95 2.12 -11.75
CA SER A 250 17.83 1.00 -12.69
C SER A 250 18.23 1.36 -14.14
N GLY A 251 18.17 2.65 -14.49
CA GLY A 251 18.36 3.13 -15.86
C GLY A 251 17.23 2.76 -16.83
N SER A 252 16.12 2.17 -16.34
CA SER A 252 14.95 1.82 -17.14
C SER A 252 13.83 2.84 -16.99
N THR A 253 13.06 3.10 -18.05
CA THR A 253 11.86 3.95 -17.98
C THR A 253 10.59 3.15 -18.28
N PRO A 254 9.54 3.21 -17.43
CA PRO A 254 9.52 3.85 -16.11
C PRO A 254 10.42 3.12 -15.09
N ASP A 255 10.79 3.79 -13.99
CA ASP A 255 11.57 3.16 -12.91
C ASP A 255 10.83 1.91 -12.38
N PRO A 256 11.50 0.77 -12.16
CA PRO A 256 10.85 -0.43 -11.71
C PRO A 256 10.49 -0.29 -10.23
N VAL A 257 9.47 -1.03 -9.81
CA VAL A 257 9.13 -1.14 -8.39
C VAL A 257 10.08 -2.12 -7.72
N ARG A 258 10.66 -1.73 -6.59
CA ARG A 258 11.60 -2.53 -5.82
C ARG A 258 11.08 -2.75 -4.41
N LEU A 259 10.91 -4.02 -4.04
CA LEU A 259 10.57 -4.40 -2.68
C LEU A 259 11.74 -4.11 -1.74
N LYS A 260 11.49 -3.36 -0.65
CA LYS A 260 12.49 -2.93 0.34
C LYS A 260 12.38 -3.71 1.64
N LYS A 261 11.16 -3.94 2.12
CA LYS A 261 10.90 -4.65 3.38
C LYS A 261 9.64 -5.50 3.25
N VAL A 262 9.69 -6.69 3.86
CA VAL A 262 8.55 -7.58 4.01
C VAL A 262 8.30 -7.79 5.49
N ILE A 263 7.15 -7.36 5.98
CA ILE A 263 6.83 -7.31 7.41
C ILE A 263 5.62 -8.19 7.69
N GLY A 264 5.82 -9.28 8.41
CA GLY A 264 4.74 -10.13 8.90
C GLY A 264 4.07 -9.53 10.13
N THR A 265 2.75 -9.53 10.18
CA THR A 265 1.95 -8.92 11.26
C THR A 265 0.65 -9.69 11.49
N THR A 266 -0.14 -9.24 12.46
CA THR A 266 -1.55 -9.61 12.62
C THR A 266 -2.41 -8.35 12.77
N ALA A 267 -3.72 -8.49 12.59
CA ALA A 267 -4.65 -7.39 12.87
C ALA A 267 -4.61 -6.97 14.34
N ALA A 268 -4.45 -7.93 15.27
CA ALA A 268 -4.33 -7.65 16.69
C ALA A 268 -3.06 -6.83 17.00
N ALA A 269 -1.91 -7.24 16.45
CA ALA A 269 -0.66 -6.53 16.68
C ALA A 269 -0.68 -5.11 16.12
N LEU A 270 -1.17 -4.91 14.88
CA LEU A 270 -1.25 -3.57 14.31
C LEU A 270 -2.25 -2.69 15.08
N SER A 271 -3.37 -3.26 15.54
CA SER A 271 -4.33 -2.55 16.40
C SER A 271 -3.71 -2.12 17.72
N HIS A 272 -2.97 -3.01 18.37
CA HIS A 272 -2.28 -2.71 19.62
C HIS A 272 -1.32 -1.52 19.47
N PHE A 273 -0.48 -1.53 18.43
CA PHE A 273 0.44 -0.42 18.18
C PHE A 273 -0.28 0.90 17.89
N ALA A 274 -1.36 0.87 17.11
CA ALA A 274 -2.08 2.07 16.70
C ALA A 274 -2.98 2.66 17.80
N LEU A 275 -3.58 1.80 18.64
CA LEU A 275 -4.66 2.17 19.56
C LEU A 275 -4.28 2.10 21.03
N ASP A 276 -3.18 1.42 21.38
CA ASP A 276 -2.66 1.37 22.74
C ASP A 276 -1.31 2.08 22.82
N VAL A 277 -0.29 1.59 22.08
CA VAL A 277 1.10 2.10 22.20
C VAL A 277 1.22 3.56 21.76
N ALA A 278 0.67 3.93 20.60
CA ALA A 278 0.79 5.31 20.11
C ALA A 278 0.05 6.33 21.02
N PRO A 279 -1.19 6.06 21.49
CA PRO A 279 -1.85 6.92 22.48
C PRO A 279 -1.13 6.97 23.83
N GLU A 280 -0.66 5.83 24.36
CA GLU A 280 0.10 5.80 25.61
C GLU A 280 1.38 6.63 25.53
N ALA A 281 2.12 6.53 24.42
CA ALA A 281 3.30 7.37 24.19
C ALA A 281 2.96 8.86 24.16
N ALA A 282 1.82 9.24 23.59
CA ALA A 282 1.36 10.63 23.57
C ALA A 282 1.01 11.15 24.98
N LEU A 283 0.48 10.30 25.86
CA LEU A 283 0.20 10.62 27.26
C LEU A 283 1.48 10.67 28.12
N ALA A 284 2.35 9.66 28.00
CA ALA A 284 3.54 9.50 28.83
C ALA A 284 4.62 10.55 28.56
N ALA A 285 4.73 11.06 27.33
CA ALA A 285 5.73 12.06 26.98
C ALA A 285 5.46 13.47 27.57
N GLY A 286 4.48 13.62 28.47
CA GLY A 286 3.97 14.94 28.86
C GLY A 286 3.51 15.72 27.63
N GLY A 287 2.94 15.00 26.65
CA GLY A 287 2.60 15.52 25.34
C GLY A 287 1.59 16.65 25.42
N ASN A 288 1.17 17.14 24.26
CA ASN A 288 0.24 18.26 24.11
C ASN A 288 -1.11 18.11 24.87
N VAL A 289 -1.37 16.96 25.50
CA VAL A 289 -2.51 16.68 26.37
C VAL A 289 -2.40 17.44 27.70
N ASP A 290 -1.24 17.46 28.36
CA ASP A 290 -1.07 18.22 29.61
C ASP A 290 -1.12 19.73 29.33
N ARG A 291 -0.60 20.14 28.15
CA ARG A 291 -0.70 21.52 27.64
C ARG A 291 -2.02 21.82 26.94
N LEU A 292 -2.95 20.85 26.86
CA LEU A 292 -4.23 21.05 26.19
C LEU A 292 -5.03 22.09 26.96
N MET A 293 -5.05 21.98 28.29
CA MET A 293 -5.72 22.95 29.14
C MET A 293 -5.09 24.34 29.06
N ASP A 294 -3.76 24.44 28.98
CA ASP A 294 -3.08 25.73 28.81
C ASP A 294 -3.36 26.34 27.42
N THR A 295 -3.43 25.50 26.38
CA THR A 295 -3.81 25.94 25.04
C THR A 295 -5.26 26.39 24.99
N ILE A 296 -6.17 25.66 25.65
CA ILE A 296 -7.58 26.02 25.78
C ILE A 296 -7.71 27.35 26.53
N ARG A 297 -7.06 27.50 27.69
CA ARG A 297 -7.04 28.75 28.46
C ARG A 297 -6.51 29.90 27.63
N GLY A 298 -5.35 29.75 26.98
CA GLY A 298 -4.78 30.80 26.14
C GLY A 298 -5.66 31.18 24.94
N ARG A 299 -6.46 30.25 24.40
CA ARG A 299 -7.45 30.56 23.35
C ARG A 299 -8.70 31.22 23.91
N LEU A 300 -9.23 30.71 25.03
CA LEU A 300 -10.41 31.27 25.70
C LEU A 300 -10.14 32.67 26.24
N GLY A 301 -8.93 32.92 26.76
CA GLY A 301 -8.49 34.21 27.26
C GLY A 301 -8.50 35.33 26.21
N ARG A 302 -8.55 35.00 24.91
CA ARG A 302 -8.78 35.99 23.84
C ARG A 302 -10.21 36.51 23.79
N PHE A 303 -11.14 35.78 24.40
CA PHE A 303 -12.57 36.07 24.41
C PHE A 303 -13.11 36.37 25.82
N VAL A 304 -12.47 35.82 26.85
CA VAL A 304 -12.82 36.00 28.27
C VAL A 304 -11.56 36.40 29.04
N PRO A 305 -11.25 37.71 29.15
CA PRO A 305 -9.98 38.20 29.70
C PRO A 305 -9.68 37.75 31.14
N GLU A 306 -10.71 37.50 31.95
CA GLU A 306 -10.63 36.99 33.32
C GLU A 306 -9.89 35.64 33.43
N LEU A 307 -9.80 34.90 32.32
CA LEU A 307 -9.09 33.61 32.25
C LEU A 307 -7.58 33.77 31.99
N ASN A 308 -7.06 34.99 31.79
CA ASN A 308 -5.62 35.25 31.63
C ASN A 308 -4.93 35.69 32.92
N GLU A 309 -5.67 35.96 34.00
CA GLU A 309 -5.14 36.47 35.28
C GLU A 309 -4.90 35.37 36.34
N ALA A 310 -5.02 34.09 35.95
CA ALA A 310 -4.81 32.92 36.81
C ALA A 310 -3.50 32.17 36.50
#